data_AF-A0A2M7BNZ7-F1
#
_entry.id   AF-A0A2M7BNZ7-F1
#
_cell.length_a   1.000
_cell.length_b   1.000
_cell.length_c   1.000
_cell.angle_alpha   90.00
_cell.angle_beta   90.00
_cell.angle_gamma   90.00
#
_symmetry.space_group_name_H-M   'P 1'
#
loop_
_entity.id
_entity.type
_entity.pdbx_description
1 polymer ?
#
loop_
_entity_poly.entity_id
_entity_poly.type
_entity_poly.pdbx_seq_one_letter_code
_entity_poly.pdbx_strand_id
1 'polypeptide(L)'
;MAIRKKGNGNGKRLATQQSVDQAVKSICDIMRRGNCAGAMQYVPELTWILFLRILDEKEHREEQEAEALGVPFRPSLEAPFRWRDWAAPPETLPEGLTNKRVELQNSPQNAFFNFVNTELLPHLKDLKNRPDASPRQKVISEIMTGVERVRIDTERNFLDVLDKVDQLTTEAVDPTHVFTLSQVYEGLLLKMGEKGNDGGQFFTPRQIIKVMVQVINPKADETAYDPGTGTGGFLVESFEHIMQKLGHDATADQLETLKQRTFWGREKEDLIYPIALANLILHGIDKPNLWHGN
;
A
#
# COMPACT_ATOMS: atom_id res chain seq x y z
N MET A 1 -36.04 8.19 29.68
CA MET A 1 -36.13 8.90 28.38
C MET A 1 -35.03 9.95 28.36
N ALA A 2 -33.88 9.66 27.73
CA ALA A 2 -32.80 10.61 27.55
C ALA A 2 -32.11 10.29 26.23
N ILE A 3 -32.51 11.01 25.18
CA ILE A 3 -31.96 10.89 23.82
C ILE A 3 -30.60 11.60 23.83
N ARG A 4 -29.50 10.83 23.84
CA ARG A 4 -28.16 11.39 23.63
C ARG A 4 -27.96 11.60 22.12
N LYS A 5 -27.70 12.85 21.73
CA LYS A 5 -27.47 13.31 20.37
C LYS A 5 -26.42 12.42 19.66
N LYS A 6 -26.78 11.92 18.47
CA LYS A 6 -25.86 11.36 17.48
C LYS A 6 -24.72 12.36 17.26
N GLY A 7 -23.48 11.92 17.48
CA GLY A 7 -22.29 12.64 17.02
C GLY A 7 -22.38 12.78 15.50
N ASN A 8 -22.22 14.02 15.03
CA ASN A 8 -22.18 14.34 13.61
C ASN A 8 -20.88 13.76 13.03
N GLY A 9 -20.96 12.55 12.48
CA GLY A 9 -19.89 11.95 11.69
C GLY A 9 -19.74 12.69 10.36
N ASN A 10 -19.13 13.87 10.39
CA ASN A 10 -18.54 14.47 9.20
C ASN A 10 -17.25 13.72 8.87
N GLY A 11 -17.38 12.48 8.38
CA GLY A 11 -16.29 11.81 7.68
C GLY A 11 -15.95 12.68 6.47
N LYS A 12 -14.76 13.27 6.46
CA LYS A 12 -14.32 14.09 5.33
C LYS A 12 -13.99 13.13 4.22
N ARG A 13 -14.86 13.01 3.22
CA ARG A 13 -14.54 12.24 2.01
C ARG A 13 -13.17 12.70 1.48
N LEU A 14 -12.26 11.75 1.28
CA LEU A 14 -11.02 11.96 0.55
C LEU A 14 -11.31 12.06 -0.97
N ALA A 15 -12.25 12.92 -1.36
CA ALA A 15 -12.78 13.03 -2.71
C ALA A 15 -12.03 14.08 -3.57
N THR A 16 -11.03 14.76 -3.01
CA THR A 16 -10.29 15.83 -3.70
C THR A 16 -8.79 15.71 -3.52
N GLN A 17 -8.00 16.17 -4.48
CA GLN A 17 -6.54 16.24 -4.36
C GLN A 17 -6.10 16.94 -3.06
N GLN A 18 -6.81 18.00 -2.67
CA GLN A 18 -6.55 18.74 -1.43
C GLN A 18 -6.72 17.88 -0.16
N SER A 19 -7.67 16.94 -0.17
CA SER A 19 -7.90 16.03 0.95
C SER A 19 -6.81 14.96 1.06
N VAL A 20 -6.36 14.43 -0.08
CA VAL A 20 -5.20 13.53 -0.20
C VAL A 20 -3.93 14.24 0.29
N ASP A 21 -3.67 15.46 -0.16
CA ASP A 21 -2.50 16.25 0.25
C ASP A 21 -2.49 16.52 1.76
N GLN A 22 -3.67 16.78 2.34
CA GLN A 22 -3.84 17.00 3.77
C GLN A 22 -3.62 15.71 4.58
N ALA A 23 -4.07 14.57 4.08
CA ALA A 23 -3.80 13.25 4.65
C ALA A 23 -2.29 12.95 4.67
N VAL A 24 -1.63 13.07 3.50
CA VAL A 24 -0.17 12.93 3.36
C VAL A 24 0.54 13.85 4.35
N LYS A 25 0.15 15.14 4.40
CA LYS A 25 0.74 16.11 5.33
C LYS A 25 0.58 15.69 6.78
N SER A 26 -0.61 15.27 7.20
CA SER A 26 -0.87 14.83 8.57
C SER A 26 0.03 13.65 8.96
N ILE A 27 0.16 12.65 8.08
CA ILE A 27 1.01 11.48 8.34
C ILE A 27 2.47 11.90 8.43
N CYS A 28 2.97 12.69 7.45
CA CYS A 28 4.34 13.19 7.47
C CYS A 28 4.66 14.04 8.72
N ASP A 29 3.70 14.80 9.22
CA ASP A 29 3.88 15.60 10.44
C ASP A 29 4.04 14.71 11.68
N ILE A 30 3.32 13.59 11.76
CA ILE A 30 3.52 12.58 12.83
C ILE A 30 4.90 11.92 12.69
N MET A 31 5.28 11.53 11.48
CA MET A 31 6.58 10.92 11.19
C MET A 31 7.75 11.83 11.61
N ARG A 32 7.65 13.14 11.35
CA ARG A 32 8.65 14.12 11.79
C ARG A 32 8.76 14.20 13.31
N ARG A 33 7.64 14.11 14.04
CA ARG A 33 7.65 14.04 15.52
C ARG A 33 8.30 12.75 16.03
N GLY A 34 8.28 11.68 15.24
CA GLY A 34 8.89 10.39 15.54
C GLY A 34 10.31 10.19 15.01
N ASN A 35 11.06 11.28 14.84
CA ASN A 35 12.44 11.30 14.33
C ASN A 35 12.62 10.71 12.91
N CYS A 36 11.54 10.69 12.11
CA CYS A 36 11.54 10.25 10.73
C CYS A 36 11.20 11.43 9.80
N ALA A 37 12.16 12.32 9.57
CA ALA A 37 11.93 13.62 8.94
C ALA A 37 12.32 13.69 7.45
N GLY A 38 13.26 12.84 7.01
CA GLY A 38 13.70 12.76 5.62
C GLY A 38 12.68 12.03 4.73
N ALA A 39 12.47 12.48 3.49
CA ALA A 39 11.58 11.76 2.57
C ALA A 39 12.09 10.35 2.26
N MET A 40 13.40 10.21 2.11
CA MET A 40 14.09 8.93 2.01
C MET A 40 13.99 8.06 3.29
N GLN A 41 13.49 8.59 4.40
CA GLN A 41 13.25 7.83 5.62
C GLN A 41 11.77 7.47 5.77
N TYR A 42 10.87 8.45 5.61
CA TYR A 42 9.44 8.22 5.84
C TYR A 42 8.76 7.53 4.67
N VAL A 43 9.22 7.69 3.41
CA VAL A 43 8.58 7.02 2.27
C VAL A 43 8.74 5.50 2.37
N PRO A 44 9.93 4.94 2.55
CA PRO A 44 10.08 3.49 2.75
C PRO A 44 9.25 2.97 3.93
N GLU A 45 9.22 3.72 5.04
CA GLU A 45 8.43 3.35 6.22
C GLU A 45 6.93 3.33 5.92
N LEU A 46 6.41 4.37 5.28
CA LEU A 46 4.99 4.43 4.92
C LEU A 46 4.62 3.44 3.81
N THR A 47 5.57 3.08 2.95
CA THR A 47 5.35 2.13 1.85
C THR A 47 4.83 0.81 2.37
N TRP A 48 5.54 0.18 3.30
CA TRP A 48 5.14 -1.13 3.80
C TRP A 48 3.87 -1.06 4.67
N ILE A 49 3.69 0.04 5.42
CA ILE A 49 2.50 0.27 6.25
C ILE A 49 1.24 0.39 5.36
N LEU A 50 1.29 1.25 4.35
CA LEU A 50 0.19 1.44 3.39
C LEU A 50 -0.10 0.15 2.63
N PHE A 51 0.96 -0.54 2.20
CA PHE A 51 0.83 -1.81 1.50
C PHE A 51 0.08 -2.86 2.35
N LEU A 52 0.45 -3.07 3.62
CA LEU A 52 -0.23 -4.02 4.49
C LEU A 52 -1.69 -3.65 4.73
N ARG A 53 -2.00 -2.36 4.87
CA ARG A 53 -3.38 -1.89 5.01
C ARG A 53 -4.23 -2.26 3.79
N ILE A 54 -3.70 -1.97 2.60
CA ILE A 54 -4.40 -2.17 1.32
C ILE A 54 -4.55 -3.66 1.01
N LEU A 55 -3.51 -4.44 1.31
CA LEU A 55 -3.57 -5.89 1.23
C LEU A 55 -4.72 -6.45 2.06
N ASP A 56 -4.83 -6.06 3.33
CA ASP A 56 -5.88 -6.57 4.21
C ASP A 56 -7.29 -6.15 3.77
N GLU A 57 -7.46 -4.92 3.26
CA GLU A 57 -8.74 -4.46 2.72
C GLU A 57 -9.14 -5.27 1.47
N LYS A 58 -8.19 -5.48 0.56
CA LYS A 58 -8.41 -6.28 -0.66
C LYS A 58 -8.73 -7.73 -0.31
N GLU A 59 -7.96 -8.35 0.57
CA GLU A 59 -8.21 -9.73 1.00
C GLU A 59 -9.53 -9.87 1.76
N HIS A 60 -9.96 -8.85 2.51
CA HIS A 60 -11.29 -8.90 3.12
C HIS A 60 -12.42 -8.96 2.08
N ARG A 61 -12.29 -8.18 0.99
CA ARG A 61 -13.29 -8.17 -0.08
C ARG A 61 -13.28 -9.50 -0.84
N GLU A 62 -12.09 -10.00 -1.19
CA GLU A 62 -11.93 -11.31 -1.84
C GLU A 62 -12.50 -12.45 -0.97
N GLU A 63 -12.29 -12.38 0.34
CA GLU A 63 -12.85 -13.32 1.33
C GLU A 63 -14.39 -13.28 1.34
N GLN A 64 -14.99 -12.08 1.39
CA GLN A 64 -16.45 -11.91 1.34
C GLN A 64 -17.07 -12.40 0.02
N GLU A 65 -16.41 -12.10 -1.11
CA GLU A 65 -16.84 -12.57 -2.43
C GLU A 65 -16.75 -14.10 -2.53
N ALA A 66 -15.65 -14.68 -2.03
CA ALA A 66 -15.47 -16.13 -2.00
C ALA A 66 -16.52 -16.83 -1.13
N GLU A 67 -16.82 -16.27 0.05
CA GLU A 67 -17.87 -16.76 0.94
C GLU A 67 -19.25 -16.71 0.26
N ALA A 68 -19.59 -15.59 -0.41
CA ALA A 68 -20.84 -15.44 -1.13
C ALA A 68 -21.00 -16.43 -2.28
N LEU A 69 -19.89 -16.80 -2.94
CA LEU A 69 -19.85 -17.78 -4.02
C LEU A 69 -19.67 -19.23 -3.53
N GLY A 70 -19.46 -19.44 -2.22
CA GLY A 70 -19.20 -20.76 -1.65
C GLY A 70 -17.88 -21.39 -2.11
N VAL A 71 -16.90 -20.59 -2.51
CA VAL A 71 -15.57 -21.05 -2.95
C VAL A 71 -14.53 -20.85 -1.85
N PRO A 72 -13.51 -21.72 -1.75
CA PRO A 72 -12.48 -21.57 -0.72
C PRO A 72 -11.62 -20.33 -0.98
N PHE A 73 -11.39 -19.53 0.06
CA PHE A 73 -10.42 -18.44 0.06
C PHE A 73 -9.17 -18.83 0.86
N ARG A 74 -7.99 -18.57 0.31
CA ARG A 74 -6.71 -18.78 1.00
C ARG A 74 -6.06 -17.41 1.23
N PRO A 75 -5.98 -16.93 2.49
CA PRO A 75 -5.39 -15.63 2.78
C PRO A 75 -3.88 -15.65 2.56
N SER A 76 -3.31 -14.49 2.24
CA SER A 76 -1.85 -14.35 2.17
C SER A 76 -1.22 -14.23 3.56
N LEU A 77 -1.94 -13.59 4.49
CA LEU A 77 -1.57 -13.43 5.88
C LEU A 77 -2.64 -14.03 6.79
N GLU A 78 -2.22 -14.87 7.73
CA GLU A 78 -3.11 -15.42 8.76
C GLU A 78 -3.04 -14.57 10.03
N ALA A 79 -4.00 -14.75 10.93
CA ALA A 79 -3.92 -14.14 12.24
C ALA A 79 -2.66 -14.63 12.99
N PRO A 80 -1.97 -13.77 13.76
CA PRO A 80 -2.30 -12.38 14.08
C PRO A 80 -1.61 -11.33 13.18
N PHE A 81 -1.19 -11.69 11.96
CA PHE A 81 -0.34 -10.83 11.11
C PHE A 81 -1.10 -9.97 10.11
N ARG A 82 -2.43 -10.10 10.02
CA ARG A 82 -3.26 -9.24 9.15
C ARG A 82 -3.40 -7.86 9.78
N TRP A 83 -3.55 -6.83 8.96
CA TRP A 83 -3.70 -5.44 9.45
C TRP A 83 -4.82 -5.32 10.50
N ARG A 84 -5.99 -5.92 10.25
CA ARG A 84 -7.12 -5.94 11.19
C ARG A 84 -6.82 -6.53 12.57
N ASP A 85 -5.81 -7.38 12.67
CA ASP A 85 -5.45 -8.05 13.92
C ASP A 85 -4.54 -7.20 14.80
N TRP A 86 -3.47 -6.62 14.25
CA TRP A 86 -2.43 -5.95 15.05
C TRP A 86 -2.37 -4.43 14.85
N ALA A 87 -2.86 -3.91 13.73
CA ALA A 87 -2.75 -2.50 13.36
C ALA A 87 -4.07 -1.74 13.41
N ALA A 88 -5.22 -2.35 13.12
CA ALA A 88 -6.49 -1.64 13.15
C ALA A 88 -6.88 -1.22 14.58
N PRO A 89 -7.29 0.05 14.79
CA PRO A 89 -7.73 0.53 16.10
C PRO A 89 -9.00 -0.19 16.56
N PRO A 90 -9.16 -0.45 17.87
CA PRO A 90 -10.35 -1.14 18.37
C PRO A 90 -11.66 -0.42 18.04
N GLU A 91 -11.63 0.90 17.86
CA GLU A 91 -12.79 1.73 17.51
C GLU A 91 -13.33 1.44 16.10
N THR A 92 -12.55 0.81 15.22
CA THR A 92 -13.00 0.42 13.87
C THR A 92 -13.46 -1.03 13.80
N LEU A 93 -13.34 -1.80 14.89
CA LEU A 93 -13.86 -3.16 14.99
C LEU A 93 -15.36 -3.17 15.33
N PRO A 94 -16.09 -4.22 14.93
CA PRO A 94 -17.47 -4.42 15.39
C PRO A 94 -17.59 -4.47 16.91
N GLU A 95 -18.72 -3.99 17.43
CA GLU A 95 -18.97 -3.92 18.87
C GLU A 95 -18.77 -5.28 19.56
N GLY A 96 -17.98 -5.30 20.63
CA GLY A 96 -17.68 -6.49 21.42
C GLY A 96 -16.54 -7.36 20.90
N LEU A 97 -15.96 -7.05 19.74
CA LEU A 97 -14.75 -7.70 19.24
C LEU A 97 -13.49 -6.98 19.74
N THR A 98 -12.41 -7.76 19.88
CA THR A 98 -11.08 -7.26 20.22
C THR A 98 -10.05 -7.88 19.27
N ASN A 99 -8.84 -7.37 19.27
CA ASN A 99 -7.76 -7.83 18.42
C ASN A 99 -6.41 -7.82 19.15
N LYS A 100 -5.36 -8.31 18.48
CA LYS A 100 -3.99 -8.35 19.01
C LYS A 100 -3.49 -6.95 19.38
N ARG A 101 -3.92 -5.90 18.66
CA ARG A 101 -3.56 -4.51 18.97
C ARG A 101 -3.93 -4.13 20.41
N VAL A 102 -5.15 -4.43 20.85
CA VAL A 102 -5.62 -4.14 22.23
C VAL A 102 -4.81 -4.90 23.27
N GLU A 103 -4.50 -6.17 23.02
CA GLU A 103 -3.66 -6.98 23.91
C GLU A 103 -2.27 -6.33 24.11
N LEU A 104 -1.63 -5.93 23.01
CA LEU A 104 -0.32 -5.30 23.02
C LEU A 104 -0.33 -3.92 23.71
N GLN A 105 -1.38 -3.12 23.53
CA GLN A 105 -1.51 -1.81 24.18
C GLN A 105 -1.76 -1.90 25.70
N ASN A 106 -2.31 -3.02 26.17
CA ASN A 106 -2.50 -3.30 27.60
C ASN A 106 -1.32 -4.09 28.23
N SER A 107 -0.30 -4.41 27.43
CA SER A 107 0.88 -5.15 27.86
C SER A 107 1.98 -4.20 28.37
N PRO A 108 3.10 -4.73 28.92
CA PRO A 108 4.22 -3.90 29.35
C PRO A 108 4.76 -2.99 28.24
N GLN A 109 5.46 -1.93 28.65
CA GLN A 109 6.06 -0.97 27.71
C GLN A 109 6.94 -1.67 26.66
N ASN A 110 6.89 -1.22 25.41
CA ASN A 110 7.58 -1.79 24.25
C ASN A 110 7.01 -3.13 23.72
N ALA A 111 5.91 -3.66 24.27
CA ALA A 111 5.32 -4.90 23.77
C ALA A 111 4.89 -4.80 22.30
N PHE A 112 4.37 -3.64 21.87
CA PHE A 112 3.94 -3.43 20.49
C PHE A 112 5.13 -3.43 19.53
N PHE A 113 6.20 -2.70 19.89
CA PHE A 113 7.45 -2.72 19.12
C PHE A 113 8.13 -4.08 19.11
N ASN A 114 8.08 -4.84 20.21
CA ASN A 114 8.64 -6.18 20.24
C ASN A 114 7.90 -7.09 19.26
N PHE A 115 6.56 -7.10 19.29
CA PHE A 115 5.76 -7.88 18.34
C PHE A 115 6.09 -7.49 16.89
N VAL A 116 6.09 -6.19 16.58
CA VAL A 116 6.32 -5.74 15.20
C VAL A 116 7.72 -6.09 14.71
N ASN A 117 8.76 -5.78 15.50
CA ASN A 117 10.13 -5.95 15.06
C ASN A 117 10.63 -7.40 15.12
N THR A 118 10.11 -8.22 16.04
CA THR A 118 10.64 -9.58 16.30
C THR A 118 9.73 -10.70 15.81
N GLU A 119 8.45 -10.40 15.55
CA GLU A 119 7.48 -11.40 15.07
C GLU A 119 6.95 -11.02 13.68
N LEU A 120 6.31 -9.86 13.54
CA LEU A 120 5.66 -9.45 12.28
C LEU A 120 6.66 -9.28 11.13
N LEU A 121 7.68 -8.41 11.28
CA LEU A 121 8.61 -8.14 10.19
C LEU A 121 9.38 -9.40 9.74
N PRO A 122 9.90 -10.25 10.64
CA PRO A 122 10.50 -11.52 10.25
C PRO A 122 9.51 -12.47 9.57
N HIS A 123 8.27 -12.57 10.06
CA HIS A 123 7.23 -13.40 9.44
C HIS A 123 6.99 -13.00 7.99
N LEU A 124 6.81 -11.71 7.72
CA LEU A 124 6.54 -11.20 6.38
C LEU A 124 7.73 -11.41 5.43
N LYS A 125 8.96 -11.22 5.92
CA LYS A 125 10.19 -11.50 5.15
C LYS A 125 10.33 -12.98 4.78
N ASP A 126 9.91 -13.89 5.64
CA ASP A 126 10.08 -15.33 5.41
C ASP A 126 9.01 -15.95 4.49
N LEU A 127 7.93 -15.23 4.18
CA LEU A 127 6.81 -15.75 3.37
C LEU A 127 7.24 -16.38 2.04
N LYS A 128 8.26 -15.84 1.35
CA LYS A 128 8.76 -16.40 0.08
C LYS A 128 9.43 -17.76 0.22
N ASN A 129 9.93 -18.10 1.41
CA ASN A 129 10.64 -19.35 1.68
C ASN A 129 9.69 -20.50 2.06
N ARG A 130 8.39 -20.21 2.25
CA ARG A 130 7.39 -21.24 2.52
C ARG A 130 7.24 -22.16 1.29
N PRO A 131 7.18 -23.49 1.45
CA PRO A 131 7.10 -24.44 0.34
C PRO A 131 5.95 -24.18 -0.65
N ASP A 132 4.85 -23.63 -0.14
CA ASP A 132 3.60 -23.37 -0.85
C ASP A 132 3.30 -21.86 -0.97
N ALA A 133 4.34 -21.03 -0.95
CA ALA A 133 4.24 -19.57 -1.05
C ALA A 133 3.52 -19.14 -2.33
N SER A 134 2.40 -18.43 -2.16
CA SER A 134 1.66 -17.84 -3.27
C SER A 134 2.49 -16.74 -3.97
N PRO A 135 2.18 -16.39 -5.23
CA PRO A 135 2.82 -15.24 -5.89
C PRO A 135 2.70 -13.95 -5.05
N ARG A 136 1.54 -13.71 -4.41
CA ARG A 136 1.30 -12.57 -3.54
C ARG A 136 2.22 -12.59 -2.31
N GLN A 137 2.38 -13.74 -1.68
CA GLN A 137 3.28 -13.93 -0.53
C GLN A 137 4.76 -13.65 -0.86
N LYS A 138 5.20 -13.99 -2.08
CA LYS A 138 6.56 -13.67 -2.55
C LYS A 138 6.74 -12.16 -2.70
N VAL A 139 5.77 -11.47 -3.30
CA VAL A 139 5.78 -10.01 -3.43
C VAL A 139 5.78 -9.32 -2.07
N ILE A 140 5.00 -9.80 -1.10
CA ILE A 140 5.03 -9.29 0.28
C ILE A 140 6.46 -9.37 0.83
N SER A 141 7.10 -10.53 0.74
CA SER A 141 8.48 -10.72 1.21
C SER A 141 9.49 -9.82 0.50
N GLU A 142 9.35 -9.60 -0.81
CA GLU A 142 10.21 -8.70 -1.58
C GLU A 142 10.07 -7.24 -1.12
N ILE A 143 8.83 -6.76 -0.92
CA ILE A 143 8.58 -5.41 -0.38
C ILE A 143 9.19 -5.25 1.02
N MET A 144 9.14 -6.30 1.84
CA MET A 144 9.68 -6.27 3.21
C MET A 144 11.20 -6.45 3.29
N THR A 145 11.89 -6.79 2.20
CA THR A 145 13.31 -7.17 2.23
C THR A 145 14.21 -6.08 2.83
N GLY A 146 13.91 -4.79 2.58
CA GLY A 146 14.66 -3.65 3.15
C GLY A 146 14.20 -3.16 4.54
N VAL A 147 13.18 -3.79 5.14
CA VAL A 147 12.55 -3.32 6.39
C VAL A 147 13.10 -4.10 7.59
N GLU A 148 14.20 -3.64 8.18
CA GLU A 148 14.82 -4.31 9.34
C GLU A 148 14.08 -4.08 10.66
N ARG A 149 13.57 -2.87 10.86
CA ARG A 149 12.84 -2.46 12.05
C ARG A 149 12.01 -1.22 11.76
N VAL A 150 11.01 -0.98 12.60
CA VAL A 150 10.27 0.28 12.64
C VAL A 150 11.25 1.43 12.88
N ARG A 151 11.16 2.47 12.04
CA ARG A 151 12.03 3.65 12.09
C ARG A 151 11.52 4.72 13.06
N ILE A 152 10.23 4.72 13.33
CA ILE A 152 9.58 5.65 14.27
C ILE A 152 10.02 5.33 15.70
N ASP A 153 10.41 6.35 16.45
CA ASP A 153 11.11 6.22 17.73
C ASP A 153 10.25 5.81 18.94
N THR A 154 8.94 5.99 18.87
CA THR A 154 8.03 5.71 20.00
C THR A 154 6.76 4.97 19.54
N GLU A 155 6.29 4.04 20.37
CA GLU A 155 5.06 3.28 20.08
C GLU A 155 3.87 4.20 19.88
N ARG A 156 3.80 5.29 20.65
CA ARG A 156 2.75 6.30 20.51
C ARG A 156 2.72 6.93 19.11
N ASN A 157 3.87 7.41 18.63
CA ASN A 157 3.93 8.01 17.29
C ASN A 157 3.64 6.98 16.21
N PHE A 158 4.05 5.73 16.41
CA PHE A 158 3.78 4.66 15.45
C PHE A 158 2.29 4.30 15.40
N LEU A 159 1.64 4.15 16.56
CA LEU A 159 0.19 3.95 16.67
C LEU A 159 -0.60 5.12 16.04
N ASP A 160 -0.18 6.36 16.28
CA ASP A 160 -0.78 7.55 15.64
C ASP A 160 -0.69 7.46 14.09
N VAL A 161 0.42 6.93 13.54
CA VAL A 161 0.57 6.69 12.09
C VAL A 161 -0.37 5.59 11.62
N LEU A 162 -0.44 4.45 12.32
CA LEU A 162 -1.34 3.34 11.99
C LEU A 162 -2.80 3.80 11.98
N ASP A 163 -3.22 4.57 12.99
CA ASP A 163 -4.57 5.14 13.08
C ASP A 163 -4.89 6.06 11.91
N LYS A 164 -3.92 6.89 11.50
CA LYS A 164 -4.11 7.75 10.35
C LYS A 164 -4.22 6.96 9.06
N VAL A 165 -3.38 5.95 8.86
CA VAL A 165 -3.45 5.08 7.69
C VAL A 165 -4.77 4.32 7.64
N ASP A 166 -5.23 3.78 8.77
CA ASP A 166 -6.52 3.08 8.86
C ASP A 166 -7.68 4.00 8.48
N GLN A 167 -7.70 5.23 8.99
CA GLN A 167 -8.72 6.24 8.68
C GLN A 167 -8.82 6.57 7.19
N LEU A 168 -7.71 6.54 6.44
CA LEU A 168 -7.72 6.84 4.99
C LEU A 168 -8.60 5.86 4.20
N THR A 169 -8.76 4.63 4.71
CA THR A 169 -9.50 3.57 4.03
C THR A 169 -10.99 3.61 4.34
N THR A 170 -11.37 4.07 5.54
CA THR A 170 -12.75 4.06 6.04
C THR A 170 -13.60 5.22 5.51
N GLU A 171 -12.99 6.25 4.90
CA GLU A 171 -13.66 7.50 4.46
C GLU A 171 -14.14 7.53 3.00
N ALA A 172 -13.93 6.47 2.22
CA ALA A 172 -14.65 6.25 0.95
C ALA A 172 -15.79 5.25 1.19
N VAL A 173 -16.80 5.17 0.33
CA VAL A 173 -17.94 4.21 0.46
C VAL A 173 -18.15 3.54 -0.90
N ASP A 174 -17.14 3.57 -1.75
CA ASP A 174 -17.26 3.33 -3.18
C ASP A 174 -16.02 2.54 -3.66
N PRO A 175 -16.13 1.56 -4.59
CA PRO A 175 -15.01 0.78 -5.13
C PRO A 175 -13.73 1.55 -5.53
N THR A 176 -13.78 2.88 -5.59
CA THR A 176 -12.67 3.86 -5.66
C THR A 176 -11.72 3.95 -4.44
N HIS A 177 -11.86 3.14 -3.38
CA HIS A 177 -10.96 3.18 -2.21
C HIS A 177 -9.46 2.96 -2.51
N VAL A 178 -9.15 1.97 -3.35
CA VAL A 178 -7.76 1.63 -3.74
C VAL A 178 -7.12 2.81 -4.47
N PHE A 179 -7.92 3.56 -5.24
CA PHE A 179 -7.48 4.77 -5.94
C PHE A 179 -7.07 5.86 -4.95
N THR A 180 -7.81 6.11 -3.87
CA THR A 180 -7.43 7.17 -2.91
C THR A 180 -6.07 6.91 -2.26
N LEU A 181 -5.78 5.66 -1.88
CA LEU A 181 -4.51 5.31 -1.25
C LEU A 181 -3.34 5.30 -2.24
N SER A 182 -3.58 4.85 -3.47
CA SER A 182 -2.57 4.94 -4.53
C SER A 182 -2.22 6.41 -4.81
N GLN A 183 -3.20 7.33 -4.80
CA GLN A 183 -2.97 8.78 -4.93
C GLN A 183 -2.21 9.36 -3.73
N VAL A 184 -2.52 8.94 -2.49
CA VAL A 184 -1.74 9.31 -1.29
C VAL A 184 -0.29 8.86 -1.43
N TYR A 185 -0.07 7.64 -1.90
CA TYR A 185 1.25 7.09 -2.11
C TYR A 185 2.01 7.84 -3.22
N GLU A 186 1.37 8.13 -4.34
CA GLU A 186 1.92 8.97 -5.41
C GLU A 186 2.32 10.37 -4.91
N GLY A 187 1.50 10.99 -4.05
CA GLY A 187 1.84 12.25 -3.39
C GLY A 187 3.05 12.16 -2.45
N LEU A 188 3.27 11.00 -1.81
CA LEU A 188 4.48 10.72 -1.02
C LEU A 188 5.71 10.59 -1.91
N LEU A 189 5.60 9.88 -3.03
CA LEU A 189 6.68 9.71 -4.01
C LEU A 189 7.10 11.05 -4.62
N LEU A 190 6.14 11.91 -4.97
CA LEU A 190 6.42 13.24 -5.50
C LEU A 190 7.23 14.08 -4.50
N LYS A 191 6.82 14.09 -3.22
CA LYS A 191 7.55 14.79 -2.14
C LYS A 191 8.96 14.25 -1.91
N MET A 192 9.18 12.97 -2.20
CA MET A 192 10.51 12.37 -2.18
C MET A 192 11.35 12.85 -3.36
N GLY A 193 10.78 12.87 -4.57
CA GLY A 193 11.44 13.35 -5.78
C GLY A 193 11.83 14.84 -5.73
N GLU A 194 11.00 15.69 -5.11
CA GLU A 194 11.24 17.14 -5.01
C GLU A 194 12.35 17.54 -4.01
N LYS A 195 12.79 16.65 -3.12
CA LYS A 195 13.93 16.93 -2.21
C LYS A 195 15.25 16.85 -2.99
N GLY A 196 15.72 18.02 -3.43
CA GLY A 196 16.87 18.21 -4.31
C GLY A 196 18.25 17.85 -3.76
N ASN A 197 18.53 16.56 -3.55
CA ASN A 197 19.90 16.05 -3.66
C ASN A 197 19.95 14.58 -4.15
N ASP A 198 19.05 13.70 -3.70
CA ASP A 198 19.08 12.26 -4.06
C ASP A 198 17.75 11.70 -4.58
N GLY A 199 16.61 12.37 -4.37
CA GLY A 199 15.29 11.83 -4.74
C GLY A 199 14.94 11.96 -6.23
N GLY A 200 15.46 12.99 -6.89
CA GLY A 200 15.15 13.29 -8.30
C GLY A 200 15.71 12.26 -9.29
N GLN A 201 16.75 11.50 -8.90
CA GLN A 201 17.34 10.48 -9.78
C GLN A 201 16.42 9.27 -10.04
N PHE A 202 15.40 9.08 -9.20
CA PHE A 202 14.45 7.94 -9.27
C PHE A 202 13.04 8.35 -9.69
N PHE A 203 12.85 9.64 -10.01
CA PHE A 203 11.54 10.21 -10.22
C PHE A 203 11.48 11.01 -11.52
N THR A 204 10.64 10.57 -12.45
CA THR A 204 10.25 11.37 -13.62
C THR A 204 8.96 12.13 -13.29
N PRO A 205 8.87 13.45 -13.58
CA PRO A 205 7.65 14.23 -13.37
C PRO A 205 6.43 13.58 -14.04
N ARG A 206 5.32 13.45 -13.32
CA ARG A 206 4.12 12.72 -13.78
C ARG A 206 3.53 13.29 -15.06
N GLN A 207 3.62 14.60 -15.26
CA GLN A 207 3.16 15.26 -16.48
C GLN A 207 3.96 14.79 -17.71
N ILE A 208 5.26 14.53 -17.56
CA ILE A 208 6.10 14.01 -18.64
C ILE A 208 5.74 12.55 -18.94
N ILE A 209 5.60 11.72 -17.90
CA ILE A 209 5.19 10.32 -18.05
C ILE A 209 3.85 10.24 -18.80
N LYS A 210 2.85 11.01 -18.37
CA LYS A 210 1.52 11.05 -18.99
C LYS A 210 1.55 11.43 -20.46
N VAL A 211 2.30 12.47 -20.82
CA VAL A 211 2.45 12.87 -22.23
C VAL A 211 3.11 11.76 -23.05
N MET A 212 4.18 11.13 -22.52
CA MET A 212 4.87 10.04 -23.21
C MET A 212 3.97 8.82 -23.43
N VAL A 213 3.25 8.38 -22.39
CA VAL A 213 2.31 7.25 -22.49
C VAL A 213 1.16 7.57 -23.44
N GLN A 214 0.64 8.79 -23.44
CA GLN A 214 -0.39 9.21 -24.38
C GLN A 214 0.08 9.16 -25.84
N VAL A 215 1.33 9.56 -26.11
CA VAL A 215 1.93 9.53 -27.44
C VAL A 215 2.22 8.09 -27.89
N ILE A 216 2.83 7.28 -27.02
CA ILE A 216 3.11 5.85 -27.29
C ILE A 216 1.81 5.07 -27.47
N ASN A 217 0.81 5.39 -26.65
CA ASN A 217 -0.55 4.87 -26.72
C ASN A 217 -0.66 3.34 -26.62
N PRO A 218 -0.12 2.72 -25.56
CA PRO A 218 -0.02 1.25 -25.45
C PRO A 218 -1.39 0.56 -25.47
N LYS A 219 -1.41 -0.71 -25.91
CA LYS A 219 -2.60 -1.55 -26.08
C LYS A 219 -2.63 -2.74 -25.12
N ALA A 220 -3.81 -3.30 -24.93
CA ALA A 220 -4.03 -4.41 -24.00
C ALA A 220 -3.38 -5.74 -24.43
N ASP A 221 -3.09 -5.90 -25.72
CA ASP A 221 -2.42 -7.05 -26.31
C ASP A 221 -0.90 -6.88 -26.42
N GLU A 222 -0.36 -5.75 -25.95
CA GLU A 222 1.07 -5.46 -25.93
C GLU A 222 1.69 -5.75 -24.55
N THR A 223 3.02 -5.82 -24.54
CA THR A 223 3.83 -5.84 -23.30
C THR A 223 4.63 -4.56 -23.18
N ALA A 224 4.73 -4.02 -21.97
CA ALA A 224 5.54 -2.84 -21.66
C ALA A 224 6.76 -3.23 -20.82
N TYR A 225 7.93 -2.71 -21.17
CA TYR A 225 9.17 -2.91 -20.43
C TYR A 225 9.84 -1.59 -20.09
N ASP A 226 10.15 -1.38 -18.81
CA ASP A 226 10.92 -0.22 -18.33
C ASP A 226 12.28 -0.67 -17.73
N PRO A 227 13.41 -0.43 -18.42
CA PRO A 227 14.73 -0.87 -17.95
C PRO A 227 15.30 -0.06 -16.78
N GLY A 228 14.67 1.07 -16.42
CA GLY A 228 15.09 1.95 -15.33
C GLY A 228 13.86 2.45 -14.59
N THR A 229 13.12 1.50 -14.01
CA THR A 229 11.74 1.67 -13.56
C THR A 229 11.58 2.76 -12.50
N GLY A 230 12.61 3.03 -11.69
CA GLY A 230 12.50 3.95 -10.58
C GLY A 230 11.32 3.55 -9.69
N THR A 231 10.45 4.50 -9.38
CA THR A 231 9.22 4.26 -8.59
C THR A 231 8.08 3.56 -9.34
N GLY A 232 8.26 3.15 -10.60
CA GLY A 232 7.24 2.46 -11.40
C GLY A 232 6.29 3.36 -12.19
N GLY A 233 6.58 4.66 -12.29
CA GLY A 233 5.66 5.65 -12.84
C GLY A 233 5.18 5.37 -14.27
N PHE A 234 6.09 4.97 -15.17
CA PHE A 234 5.71 4.65 -16.56
C PHE A 234 4.82 3.41 -16.66
N LEU A 235 5.09 2.38 -15.85
CA LEU A 235 4.31 1.15 -15.84
C LEU A 235 2.92 1.39 -15.25
N VAL A 236 2.82 2.16 -14.17
CA VAL A 236 1.53 2.57 -13.57
C VAL A 236 0.70 3.38 -14.57
N GLU A 237 1.25 4.44 -15.16
CA GLU A 237 0.51 5.28 -16.12
C GLU A 237 0.09 4.47 -17.36
N SER A 238 0.94 3.55 -17.82
CA SER A 238 0.59 2.66 -18.94
C SER A 238 -0.57 1.72 -18.58
N PHE A 239 -0.57 1.17 -17.36
CA PHE A 239 -1.69 0.38 -16.85
C PHE A 239 -2.98 1.18 -16.80
N GLU A 240 -2.95 2.37 -16.21
CA GLU A 240 -4.14 3.25 -16.12
C GLU A 240 -4.64 3.65 -17.51
N HIS A 241 -3.75 3.98 -18.44
CA HIS A 241 -4.11 4.34 -19.83
C HIS A 241 -4.80 3.18 -20.56
N ILE A 242 -4.30 1.96 -20.43
CA ILE A 242 -4.92 0.78 -21.05
C ILE A 242 -6.27 0.48 -20.38
N MET A 243 -6.32 0.48 -19.04
CA MET A 243 -7.56 0.26 -18.29
C MET A 243 -8.66 1.25 -18.67
N GLN A 244 -8.32 2.55 -18.79
CA GLN A 244 -9.27 3.58 -19.21
C GLN A 244 -9.82 3.33 -20.62
N LYS A 245 -9.01 2.76 -21.52
CA LYS A 245 -9.43 2.46 -22.90
C LYS A 245 -10.28 1.21 -23.02
N LEU A 246 -9.98 0.19 -22.22
CA LEU A 246 -10.80 -1.01 -22.14
C LEU A 246 -12.18 -0.70 -21.55
N GLY A 247 -12.23 0.19 -20.56
CA GLY A 247 -13.49 0.60 -19.93
C GLY A 247 -14.23 -0.59 -19.32
N HIS A 248 -15.56 -0.57 -19.42
CA HIS A 248 -16.43 -1.65 -18.92
C HIS A 248 -16.48 -2.88 -19.84
N ASP A 249 -15.91 -2.80 -21.05
CA ASP A 249 -15.95 -3.87 -22.05
C ASP A 249 -14.76 -4.84 -21.92
N ALA A 250 -13.89 -4.63 -20.92
CA ALA A 250 -12.74 -5.48 -20.67
C ALA A 250 -13.17 -6.92 -20.36
N THR A 251 -12.66 -7.89 -21.10
CA THR A 251 -12.89 -9.31 -20.77
C THR A 251 -12.07 -9.72 -19.54
N ALA A 252 -12.51 -10.77 -18.85
CA ALA A 252 -11.77 -11.33 -17.72
C ALA A 252 -10.32 -11.69 -18.11
N ASP A 253 -10.13 -12.31 -19.28
CA ASP A 253 -8.81 -12.70 -19.81
C ASP A 253 -7.91 -11.48 -20.11
N GLN A 254 -8.49 -10.39 -20.63
CA GLN A 254 -7.75 -9.15 -20.87
C GLN A 254 -7.31 -8.51 -19.56
N LEU A 255 -8.21 -8.47 -18.56
CA LEU A 255 -7.89 -7.95 -17.23
C LEU A 255 -6.81 -8.79 -16.54
N GLU A 256 -6.89 -10.12 -16.62
CA GLU A 256 -5.88 -11.01 -16.07
C GLU A 256 -4.52 -10.80 -16.74
N THR A 257 -4.50 -10.76 -18.08
CA THR A 257 -3.28 -10.53 -18.86
C THR A 257 -2.64 -9.19 -18.49
N LEU A 258 -3.45 -8.13 -18.43
CA LEU A 258 -2.99 -6.79 -18.09
C LEU A 258 -2.40 -6.74 -16.68
N LYS A 259 -3.05 -7.35 -15.69
CA LYS A 259 -2.62 -7.32 -14.29
C LYS A 259 -1.42 -8.23 -13.99
N GLN A 260 -1.12 -9.21 -14.85
CA GLN A 260 -0.12 -10.24 -14.52
C GLN A 260 1.02 -10.44 -15.54
N ARG A 261 0.81 -10.07 -16.81
CA ARG A 261 1.68 -10.48 -17.92
C ARG A 261 2.15 -9.31 -18.80
N THR A 262 1.53 -8.14 -18.69
CA THR A 262 1.83 -6.99 -19.54
C THR A 262 3.05 -6.18 -19.07
N PHE A 263 3.24 -5.98 -17.76
CA PHE A 263 4.25 -5.05 -17.24
C PHE A 263 5.50 -5.76 -16.74
N TRP A 264 6.63 -5.29 -17.25
CA TRP A 264 7.97 -5.78 -16.95
C TRP A 264 8.88 -4.60 -16.64
N GLY A 265 9.84 -4.80 -15.75
CA GLY A 265 10.77 -3.72 -15.46
C GLY A 265 12.00 -4.17 -14.70
N ARG A 266 12.91 -3.22 -14.55
CA ARG A 266 14.17 -3.42 -13.85
C ARG A 266 14.49 -2.21 -12.99
N GLU A 267 14.84 -2.47 -11.75
CA GLU A 267 15.31 -1.46 -10.80
C GLU A 267 16.54 -2.00 -10.06
N LYS A 268 17.56 -1.18 -9.92
CA LYS A 268 18.85 -1.57 -9.37
C LYS A 268 18.95 -1.24 -7.88
N GLU A 269 18.34 -0.14 -7.44
CA GLU A 269 18.54 0.37 -6.10
C GLU A 269 17.68 -0.35 -5.06
N ASP A 270 18.33 -0.89 -4.04
CA ASP A 270 17.71 -1.68 -2.96
C ASP A 270 16.53 -0.97 -2.29
N LEU A 271 16.60 0.36 -2.18
CA LEU A 271 15.58 1.18 -1.54
C LEU A 271 14.37 1.44 -2.46
N ILE A 272 14.62 1.52 -3.77
CA ILE A 272 13.62 1.95 -4.75
C ILE A 272 12.85 0.75 -5.29
N TYR A 273 13.49 -0.41 -5.40
CA TYR A 273 12.85 -1.62 -5.89
C TYR A 273 11.58 -2.01 -5.08
N PRO A 274 11.59 -2.07 -3.74
CA PRO A 274 10.38 -2.31 -2.94
C PRO A 274 9.30 -1.24 -3.12
N ILE A 275 9.71 0.01 -3.30
CA ILE A 275 8.81 1.16 -3.51
C ILE A 275 8.07 1.00 -4.84
N ALA A 276 8.78 0.57 -5.89
CA ALA A 276 8.23 0.30 -7.22
C ALA A 276 7.26 -0.88 -7.18
N LEU A 277 7.65 -2.00 -6.56
CA LEU A 277 6.79 -3.17 -6.38
C LEU A 277 5.49 -2.82 -5.66
N ALA A 278 5.60 -2.12 -4.53
CA ALA A 278 4.43 -1.64 -3.81
C ALA A 278 3.57 -0.75 -4.71
N ASN A 279 4.17 0.21 -5.42
CA ASN A 279 3.42 1.13 -6.29
C ASN A 279 2.56 0.40 -7.32
N LEU A 280 3.14 -0.61 -8.00
CA LEU A 280 2.43 -1.39 -9.02
C LEU A 280 1.26 -2.17 -8.41
N ILE A 281 1.47 -2.82 -7.27
CA ILE A 281 0.41 -3.56 -6.57
C ILE A 281 -0.70 -2.61 -6.11
N LEU A 282 -0.35 -1.44 -5.59
CA LEU A 282 -1.31 -0.43 -5.14
C LEU A 282 -2.18 0.11 -6.27
N HIS A 283 -1.66 0.14 -7.50
CA HIS A 283 -2.42 0.50 -8.70
C HIS A 283 -3.17 -0.69 -9.34
N GLY A 284 -3.08 -1.89 -8.74
CA GLY A 284 -3.87 -3.06 -9.17
C GLY A 284 -3.14 -4.00 -10.14
N ILE A 285 -1.84 -3.85 -10.32
CA ILE A 285 -1.00 -4.80 -11.07
C ILE A 285 -0.63 -5.94 -10.12
N ASP A 286 -1.40 -7.03 -10.16
CA ASP A 286 -1.35 -8.13 -9.18
C ASP A 286 -0.03 -8.91 -9.17
N LYS A 287 0.63 -8.99 -10.32
CA LYS A 287 1.92 -9.68 -10.46
C LYS A 287 2.91 -8.80 -11.23
N PRO A 288 3.58 -7.87 -10.53
CA PRO A 288 4.60 -7.02 -11.15
C PRO A 288 5.84 -7.86 -11.48
N ASN A 289 6.23 -7.94 -12.75
CA ASN A 289 7.42 -8.66 -13.18
C ASN A 289 8.65 -7.74 -13.13
N LEU A 290 9.05 -7.33 -11.93
CA LEU A 290 10.21 -6.48 -11.71
C LEU A 290 11.43 -7.31 -11.29
N TRP A 291 12.55 -7.09 -11.98
CA TRP A 291 13.85 -7.62 -11.57
C TRP A 291 14.64 -6.61 -10.75
N HIS A 292 15.20 -7.09 -9.64
CA HIS A 292 16.15 -6.34 -8.84
C HIS A 292 17.59 -6.58 -9.32
N GLY A 293 18.30 -5.53 -9.75
CA GLY A 293 19.72 -5.58 -10.13
C GLY A 293 20.03 -5.09 -11.55
N ASN A 294 21.30 -5.24 -11.98
CA ASN A 294 21.87 -4.71 -13.24
C ASN A 294 21.66 -5.56 -14.48
#